data_AF-A0A7C4UZR4-F1
#
_entry.id   AF-A0A7C4UZR4-F1
#
_cell.length_a   1.000
_cell.length_b   1.000
_cell.length_c   1.000
_cell.angle_alpha   90.00
_cell.angle_beta   90.00
_cell.angle_gamma   90.00
#
_symmetry.space_group_name_H-M   'P 1'
#
loop_
_entity.id
_entity.type
_entity.pdbx_description
1 polymer ?
#
loop_
_entity_poly.entity_id
_entity_poly.type
_entity_poly.pdbx_seq_one_letter_code
_entity_poly.pdbx_strand_id
1 'polypeptide(L)'
;MRNLIVSVLFVFLPLLSTLSYPDEIESVKFSHFYIYFNKVDRDQAQICGNVLSKAWDEFNVYFHLPPEPIYVFIIRSPEDFSKFTGGMSPFTFSGFAKPSRNQIIVKSPNLRKSGEDFAGTLRHELVHILLSRAGIEQRIPLWFNEGIAMYLANEYHWGTRLRMAYILLTNRLVDYKDLDRELVLSSSPDATGNAYVQSLYLTQLLVARLGEEKFWRLLDECRRKDFATALKDVAGMSIADFISEFKKSLWIVAIFGALATGSIFTPLAIMAIIAFFAIRHKNQQKLKQWEEEEREDEELGIRRIPWEHILSEPYEFEQDEEDRPW
;
A
#
# COMPACT_ATOMS: atom_id res chain seq x y z
N MET A 1 15.24 31.17 28.87
CA MET A 1 16.55 31.70 28.42
C MET A 1 16.83 31.12 27.04
N ARG A 2 17.23 31.98 26.10
CA ARG A 2 17.44 31.70 24.67
C ARG A 2 18.62 30.74 24.49
N ASN A 3 18.39 29.60 23.83
CA ASN A 3 19.46 28.87 23.15
C ASN A 3 19.31 29.09 21.65
N LEU A 4 19.62 30.32 21.22
CA LEU A 4 19.86 30.64 19.81
C LEU A 4 21.30 30.22 19.53
N ILE A 5 21.53 28.95 19.19
CA ILE A 5 22.87 28.44 18.88
C ILE A 5 23.22 28.89 17.46
N VAL A 6 23.89 30.04 17.36
CA VAL A 6 24.60 30.49 16.16
C VAL A 6 25.95 29.76 16.11
N SER A 7 25.98 28.46 15.77
CA SER A 7 27.28 27.73 15.73
C SER A 7 27.37 26.54 14.75
N VAL A 8 26.63 26.55 13.62
CA VAL A 8 26.90 25.62 12.49
C VAL A 8 26.77 26.32 11.13
N LEU A 9 27.11 27.62 11.05
CA LEU A 9 26.90 28.41 9.83
C LEU A 9 27.98 28.21 8.74
N PHE A 10 29.17 27.71 9.08
CA PHE A 10 30.34 27.84 8.21
C PHE A 10 30.45 26.87 7.03
N VAL A 11 29.64 25.79 6.97
CA VAL A 11 29.69 24.82 5.85
C VAL A 11 28.55 25.01 4.83
N PHE A 12 27.51 25.78 5.18
CA PHE A 12 26.29 25.94 4.36
C PHE A 12 26.06 27.34 3.77
N LEU A 13 26.92 28.30 4.13
CA LEU A 13 26.87 29.70 3.73
C LEU A 13 26.67 29.95 2.22
N PRO A 14 27.31 29.22 1.27
CA PRO A 14 27.15 29.52 -0.15
C PRO A 14 25.83 29.03 -0.76
N LEU A 15 25.12 28.07 -0.14
CA LEU A 15 23.83 27.59 -0.66
C LEU A 15 22.68 28.43 -0.12
N LEU A 16 22.74 28.80 1.16
CA LEU A 16 21.72 29.62 1.81
C LEU A 16 21.66 31.03 1.21
N SER A 17 22.80 31.58 0.77
CA SER A 17 22.87 32.88 0.08
C SER A 17 22.24 32.89 -1.32
N THR A 18 21.87 31.72 -1.88
CA THR A 18 21.25 31.62 -3.23
C THR A 18 19.72 31.54 -3.19
N LEU A 19 19.15 31.47 -1.99
CA LEU A 19 17.70 31.50 -1.79
C LEU A 19 17.15 32.89 -2.08
N SER A 20 15.89 32.96 -2.48
CA SER A 20 15.24 34.22 -2.85
C SER A 20 15.15 35.22 -1.67
N TYR A 21 15.23 34.73 -0.42
CA TYR A 21 15.15 35.54 0.80
C TYR A 21 16.13 35.04 1.88
N PRO A 22 17.44 35.26 1.73
CA PRO A 22 18.44 34.67 2.61
C PRO A 22 18.41 35.24 4.05
N ASP A 23 18.05 36.51 4.21
CA ASP A 23 18.00 37.22 5.51
C ASP A 23 16.80 36.81 6.39
N GLU A 24 15.90 36.01 5.83
CA GLU A 24 14.71 35.51 6.51
C GLU A 24 14.81 34.04 6.89
N ILE A 25 15.97 33.42 6.72
CA ILE A 25 16.17 32.01 7.05
C ILE A 25 16.54 31.87 8.52
N GLU A 26 15.83 30.97 9.19
CA GLU A 26 16.14 30.50 10.53
C GLU A 26 16.44 29.01 10.50
N SER A 27 17.05 28.53 11.59
CA SER A 27 17.26 27.10 11.80
C SER A 27 16.82 26.67 13.18
N VAL A 28 16.25 25.47 13.27
CA VAL A 28 15.91 24.80 14.53
C VAL A 28 16.61 23.45 14.59
N LYS A 29 17.19 23.13 15.75
CA LYS A 29 17.89 21.87 15.99
C LYS A 29 16.99 20.92 16.77
N PHE A 30 16.92 19.68 16.28
CA PHE A 30 16.36 18.51 16.96
C PHE A 30 17.50 17.51 17.25
N SER A 31 17.19 16.35 17.84
CA SER A 31 18.19 15.33 18.21
C SER A 31 19.14 14.98 17.06
N HIS A 32 18.56 14.62 15.90
CA HIS A 32 19.31 14.19 14.71
C HIS A 32 19.17 15.14 13.52
N PHE A 33 18.36 16.21 13.65
CA PHE A 33 17.97 17.05 12.51
C PHE A 33 18.31 18.51 12.73
N TYR A 34 18.80 19.16 11.67
CA TYR A 34 18.93 20.60 11.55
C TYR A 34 17.99 21.08 10.46
N ILE A 35 16.95 21.83 10.82
CA ILE A 35 15.91 22.24 9.89
C ILE A 35 16.10 23.71 9.58
N TYR A 36 16.34 24.03 8.32
CA TYR A 36 16.42 25.38 7.77
C TYR A 36 15.11 25.75 7.09
N PHE A 37 14.57 26.92 7.42
CA PHE A 37 13.25 27.36 6.99
C PHE A 37 13.18 28.89 6.96
N ASN A 38 12.28 29.46 6.17
CA ASN A 38 11.98 30.89 6.26
C ASN A 38 11.16 31.16 7.54
N LYS A 39 11.41 32.27 8.25
CA LYS A 39 10.74 32.70 9.49
C LYS A 39 9.24 32.40 9.56
N VAL A 40 8.50 32.63 8.47
CA VAL A 40 7.04 32.41 8.43
C VAL A 40 6.63 30.93 8.52
N ASP A 41 7.53 30.00 8.23
CA ASP A 41 7.33 28.54 8.28
C ASP A 41 7.83 27.91 9.58
N ARG A 42 8.02 28.71 10.64
CA ARG A 42 8.46 28.21 11.95
C ARG A 42 7.60 27.07 12.48
N ASP A 43 6.28 27.17 12.38
CA ASP A 43 5.38 26.11 12.84
C ASP A 43 5.55 24.84 12.01
N GLN A 44 5.76 24.98 10.70
CA GLN A 44 6.03 23.85 9.80
C GLN A 44 7.39 23.20 10.07
N ALA A 45 8.39 23.99 10.44
CA ALA A 45 9.68 23.48 10.89
C ALA A 45 9.55 22.66 12.19
N GLN A 46 8.70 23.09 13.12
CA GLN A 46 8.44 22.33 14.35
C GLN A 46 7.71 21.01 14.05
N ILE A 47 6.70 21.03 13.19
CA ILE A 47 6.00 19.82 12.73
C ILE A 47 6.98 18.87 12.03
N CYS A 48 7.79 19.40 11.11
CA CYS A 48 8.81 18.65 10.38
C CYS A 48 9.76 17.92 11.33
N GLY A 49 10.30 18.62 12.33
CA GLY A 49 11.23 18.00 13.27
C GLY A 49 10.59 16.96 14.19
N ASN A 50 9.32 17.16 14.59
CA ASN A 50 8.59 16.16 15.36
C ASN A 50 8.33 14.89 14.52
N VAL A 51 7.89 15.04 13.27
CA VAL A 51 7.64 13.92 12.35
C VAL A 51 8.92 13.15 12.09
N LEU A 52 10.01 13.84 11.75
CA LEU A 52 11.29 13.21 11.44
C LEU A 52 11.94 12.56 12.67
N SER A 53 11.84 13.17 13.86
CA SER A 53 12.36 12.55 15.09
C SER A 53 11.62 11.26 15.42
N LYS A 54 10.28 11.28 15.33
CA LYS A 54 9.48 10.06 15.53
C LYS A 54 9.79 9.00 14.48
N ALA A 55 9.89 9.39 13.21
CA ALA A 55 10.22 8.47 12.12
C ALA A 55 11.63 7.87 12.26
N TRP A 56 12.60 8.66 12.73
CA TRP A 56 13.93 8.17 13.07
C TRP A 56 13.86 7.06 14.13
N ASP A 57 13.14 7.30 15.23
CA ASP A 57 12.99 6.30 16.29
C ASP A 57 12.26 5.04 15.79
N GLU A 58 11.25 5.18 14.94
CA GLU A 58 10.53 4.05 14.34
C GLU A 58 11.39 3.24 13.38
N PHE A 59 12.18 3.88 12.51
CA PHE A 59 12.89 3.21 11.43
C PHE A 59 14.28 2.75 11.85
N ASN A 60 14.99 3.50 12.69
CA ASN A 60 16.37 3.21 13.03
C ASN A 60 16.52 1.95 13.91
N VAL A 61 15.42 1.40 14.45
CA VAL A 61 15.38 0.07 15.07
C VAL A 61 15.80 -1.02 14.07
N TYR A 62 15.56 -0.83 12.77
CA TYR A 62 15.94 -1.81 11.75
C TYR A 62 17.31 -1.55 11.13
N PHE A 63 17.72 -0.27 11.05
CA PHE A 63 18.98 0.12 10.42
C PHE A 63 20.16 0.20 11.39
N HIS A 64 19.92 0.41 12.68
CA HIS A 64 20.95 0.53 13.74
C HIS A 64 22.06 1.53 13.39
N LEU A 65 21.70 2.67 12.80
CA LEU A 65 22.65 3.67 12.34
C LEU A 65 23.06 4.63 13.46
N PRO A 66 24.30 5.13 13.44
CA PRO A 66 24.75 6.15 14.37
C PRO A 66 23.96 7.47 14.18
N PRO A 67 23.81 8.27 15.25
CA PRO A 67 23.06 9.52 15.24
C PRO A 67 23.85 10.66 14.55
N GLU A 68 24.07 10.55 13.25
CA GLU A 68 24.69 11.60 12.45
C GLU A 68 23.68 12.67 12.03
N PRO A 69 24.04 13.98 12.06
CA PRO A 69 23.15 15.06 11.66
C PRO A 69 22.58 14.91 10.25
N ILE A 70 21.28 15.11 10.09
CA ILE A 70 20.56 15.24 8.83
C ILE A 70 20.10 16.69 8.68
N TYR A 71 20.35 17.28 7.52
CA TYR A 71 20.01 18.67 7.24
C TYR A 71 18.74 18.73 6.40
N VAL A 72 17.74 19.48 6.85
CA VAL A 72 16.43 19.55 6.21
C VAL A 72 16.19 20.98 5.76
N PHE A 73 15.78 21.17 4.51
CA PHE A 73 15.50 22.47 3.92
C PHE A 73 14.03 22.56 3.53
N ILE A 74 13.29 23.45 4.18
CA ILE A 74 11.89 23.76 3.83
C ILE A 74 11.90 24.93 2.84
N ILE A 75 11.53 24.65 1.60
CA ILE A 75 11.62 25.60 0.49
C ILE A 75 10.26 26.20 0.15
N ARG A 76 10.23 27.53 -0.04
CA ARG A 76 9.00 28.31 -0.32
C ARG A 76 8.86 28.82 -1.75
N SER A 77 9.85 28.61 -2.62
CA SER A 77 9.77 28.95 -4.05
C SER A 77 10.01 27.70 -4.92
N PRO A 78 9.22 27.49 -6.00
CA PRO A 78 9.49 26.44 -6.99
C PRO A 78 10.88 26.59 -7.63
N GLU A 79 11.35 27.81 -7.89
CA GLU A 79 12.69 28.05 -8.45
C GLU A 79 13.78 27.59 -7.48
N ASP A 80 13.65 27.97 -6.21
CA ASP A 80 14.60 27.58 -5.17
C ASP A 80 14.58 26.06 -4.94
N PHE A 81 13.43 25.42 -5.05
CA PHE A 81 13.33 23.96 -4.97
C PHE A 81 14.11 23.31 -6.12
N SER A 82 13.94 23.81 -7.34
CA SER A 82 14.69 23.30 -8.49
C SER A 82 16.21 23.50 -8.32
N LYS A 83 16.65 24.68 -7.87
CA LYS A 83 18.09 24.95 -7.57
C LYS A 83 18.63 23.98 -6.52
N PHE A 84 17.93 23.84 -5.40
CA PHE A 84 18.37 22.99 -4.28
C PHE A 84 18.36 21.50 -4.62
N THR A 85 17.50 21.07 -5.54
CA THR A 85 17.44 19.68 -6.01
C THR A 85 18.38 19.41 -7.19
N GLY A 86 18.97 20.43 -7.81
CA GLY A 86 19.88 20.27 -8.95
C GLY A 86 19.17 20.19 -10.30
N GLY A 87 18.02 20.84 -10.42
CA GLY A 87 17.22 20.94 -11.65
C GLY A 87 15.95 20.09 -11.65
N MET A 88 15.59 19.44 -10.55
CA MET A 88 14.37 18.64 -10.51
C MET A 88 13.12 19.54 -10.63
N SER A 89 12.10 19.01 -11.29
CA SER A 89 10.84 19.73 -11.51
C SER A 89 10.08 19.88 -10.18
N PRO A 90 9.77 21.12 -9.74
CA PRO A 90 8.98 21.35 -8.55
C PRO A 90 7.50 20.96 -8.72
N PHE A 91 7.07 20.64 -9.95
CA PHE A 91 5.69 20.21 -10.23
C PHE A 91 5.48 18.71 -10.08
N THR A 92 6.58 17.94 -10.12
CA THR A 92 6.56 16.47 -10.06
C THR A 92 6.87 15.96 -8.65
N PHE A 93 7.87 16.55 -7.99
CA PHE A 93 8.38 16.05 -6.70
C PHE A 93 7.99 16.98 -5.56
N SER A 94 7.50 16.45 -4.45
CA SER A 94 7.16 17.24 -3.23
C SER A 94 8.24 17.22 -2.15
N GLY A 95 9.13 16.24 -2.22
CA GLY A 95 10.36 16.12 -1.46
C GLY A 95 11.48 15.60 -2.36
N PHE A 96 12.71 15.69 -1.88
CA PHE A 96 13.88 15.10 -2.50
C PHE A 96 15.00 14.90 -1.49
N ALA A 97 15.48 13.66 -1.36
CA ALA A 97 16.66 13.32 -0.59
C ALA A 97 17.94 13.48 -1.43
N LYS A 98 19.01 14.01 -0.82
CA LYS A 98 20.39 13.97 -1.31
C LYS A 98 21.24 13.16 -0.33
N PRO A 99 21.26 11.83 -0.46
CA PRO A 99 21.87 10.98 0.56
C PRO A 99 23.37 11.22 0.75
N SER A 100 24.12 11.47 -0.34
CA SER A 100 25.56 11.81 -0.28
C SER A 100 25.89 13.06 0.53
N ARG A 101 24.90 13.90 0.85
CA ARG A 101 25.05 15.11 1.66
C ARG A 101 24.27 15.06 2.97
N ASN A 102 23.57 13.96 3.26
CA ASN A 102 22.62 13.86 4.37
C ASN A 102 21.58 15.00 4.35
N GLN A 103 21.05 15.35 3.17
CA GLN A 103 20.10 16.44 3.01
C GLN A 103 18.72 15.97 2.60
N ILE A 104 17.69 16.54 3.19
CA ILE A 104 16.29 16.40 2.78
C ILE A 104 15.80 17.77 2.34
N ILE A 105 15.30 17.88 1.12
CA ILE A 105 14.73 19.11 0.57
C ILE A 105 13.23 18.89 0.42
N VAL A 106 12.40 19.73 1.03
CA VAL A 106 10.94 19.60 0.92
C VAL A 106 10.30 20.91 0.58
N LYS A 107 9.23 20.86 -0.23
CA LYS A 107 8.35 22.01 -0.41
C LYS A 107 7.62 22.31 0.90
N SER A 108 7.61 23.59 1.27
CA SER A 108 6.73 24.14 2.29
C SER A 108 5.28 23.74 2.00
N PRO A 109 4.45 23.42 3.01
CA PRO A 109 3.05 23.06 2.80
C PRO A 109 2.25 24.05 1.96
N ASN A 110 2.60 25.35 2.00
CA ASN A 110 1.97 26.38 1.18
C ASN A 110 2.26 26.24 -0.33
N LEU A 111 3.34 25.55 -0.72
CA LEU A 111 3.68 25.24 -2.11
C LEU A 111 3.10 23.89 -2.59
N ARG A 112 2.47 23.14 -1.70
CA ARG A 112 1.92 21.82 -2.01
C ARG A 112 0.49 21.92 -2.46
N LYS A 113 0.04 20.97 -3.29
CA LYS A 113 -1.38 20.89 -3.64
C LYS A 113 -2.19 20.50 -2.40
N SER A 114 -3.44 20.97 -2.35
CA SER A 114 -4.37 20.58 -1.27
C SER A 114 -4.49 19.06 -1.19
N GLY A 115 -4.33 18.50 0.01
CA GLY A 115 -4.38 17.06 0.26
C GLY A 115 -3.05 16.31 0.09
N GLU A 116 -1.94 16.98 -0.26
CA GLU A 116 -0.62 16.34 -0.22
C GLU A 116 -0.18 16.05 1.22
N ASP A 117 0.30 14.83 1.45
CA ASP A 117 0.78 14.39 2.77
C ASP A 117 2.21 14.87 3.04
N PHE A 118 2.34 15.99 3.75
CA PHE A 118 3.62 16.53 4.19
C PHE A 118 4.41 15.55 5.07
N ALA A 119 3.72 14.88 5.99
CA ALA A 119 4.36 13.95 6.93
C ALA A 119 4.84 12.68 6.22
N GLY A 120 4.01 12.11 5.35
CA GLY A 120 4.36 10.98 4.50
C GLY A 120 5.60 11.27 3.65
N THR A 121 5.65 12.43 2.97
CA THR A 121 6.84 12.82 2.20
C THR A 121 8.10 12.90 3.07
N LEU A 122 8.03 13.50 4.25
CA LEU A 122 9.20 13.58 5.14
C LEU A 122 9.71 12.21 5.56
N ARG A 123 8.79 11.30 5.88
CA ARG A 123 9.12 9.91 6.22
C ARG A 123 9.74 9.19 5.04
N HIS A 124 9.21 9.38 3.84
CA HIS A 124 9.74 8.82 2.60
C HIS A 124 11.17 9.28 2.34
N GLU A 125 11.43 10.59 2.33
CA GLU A 125 12.77 11.13 2.10
C GLU A 125 13.78 10.68 3.17
N LEU A 126 13.33 10.50 4.42
CA LEU A 126 14.17 9.98 5.48
C LEU A 126 14.64 8.55 5.17
N VAL A 127 13.77 7.69 4.64
CA VAL A 127 14.13 6.29 4.31
C VAL A 127 15.26 6.25 3.28
N HIS A 128 15.24 7.13 2.27
CA HIS A 128 16.34 7.25 1.30
C HIS A 128 17.68 7.56 1.97
N ILE A 129 17.69 8.48 2.95
CA ILE A 129 18.90 8.77 3.74
C ILE A 129 19.35 7.54 4.54
N LEU A 130 18.43 6.82 5.18
CA LEU A 130 18.75 5.64 6.00
C LEU A 130 19.30 4.49 5.14
N LEU A 131 18.69 4.20 3.98
CA LEU A 131 19.15 3.19 3.04
C LEU A 131 20.55 3.49 2.52
N SER A 132 20.85 4.75 2.22
CA SER A 132 22.17 5.18 1.79
C SER A 132 23.22 5.07 2.89
N ARG A 133 22.90 5.56 4.10
CA ARG A 133 23.78 5.44 5.29
C ARG A 133 24.06 3.99 5.67
N ALA A 134 23.10 3.10 5.45
CA ALA A 134 23.29 1.66 5.64
C ALA A 134 24.16 1.00 4.55
N GLY A 135 24.51 1.72 3.49
CA GLY A 135 25.28 1.19 2.35
C GLY A 135 24.46 0.28 1.43
N ILE A 136 23.13 0.37 1.49
CA ILE A 136 22.19 -0.50 0.78
C ILE A 136 21.72 0.11 -0.54
N GLU A 137 21.60 1.44 -0.62
CA GLU A 137 21.01 2.19 -1.75
C GLU A 137 21.49 1.69 -3.13
N GLN A 138 22.79 1.52 -3.32
CA GLN A 138 23.39 1.13 -4.61
C GLN A 138 23.41 -0.39 -4.86
N ARG A 139 22.95 -1.19 -3.89
CA ARG A 139 22.97 -2.66 -3.93
C ARG A 139 21.57 -3.25 -4.15
N ILE A 140 20.54 -2.41 -4.12
CA ILE A 140 19.15 -2.78 -4.39
C ILE A 140 18.68 -2.11 -5.70
N PRO A 141 17.74 -2.73 -6.43
CA PRO A 141 17.14 -2.09 -7.59
C PRO A 141 16.30 -0.87 -7.17
N LEU A 142 16.12 0.07 -8.09
CA LEU A 142 15.47 1.35 -7.78
C LEU A 142 14.01 1.16 -7.36
N TRP A 143 13.27 0.26 -8.02
CA TRP A 143 11.91 -0.07 -7.62
C TRP A 143 11.83 -0.54 -6.16
N PHE A 144 12.85 -1.26 -5.67
CA PHE A 144 12.82 -1.75 -4.30
C PHE A 144 13.17 -0.64 -3.32
N ASN A 145 14.10 0.24 -3.69
CA ASN A 145 14.42 1.44 -2.92
C ASN A 145 13.17 2.33 -2.71
N GLU A 146 12.50 2.70 -3.80
CA GLU A 146 11.26 3.48 -3.75
C GLU A 146 10.15 2.74 -3.02
N GLY A 147 10.02 1.44 -3.27
CA GLY A 147 9.02 0.59 -2.62
C GLY A 147 9.20 0.52 -1.09
N ILE A 148 10.43 0.42 -0.58
CA ILE A 148 10.73 0.46 0.86
C ILE A 148 10.40 1.84 1.44
N ALA A 149 10.78 2.92 0.75
CA ALA A 149 10.47 4.28 1.16
C ALA A 149 8.97 4.50 1.31
N MET A 150 8.19 4.10 0.31
CA MET A 150 6.72 4.16 0.35
C MET A 150 6.12 3.25 1.43
N TYR A 151 6.67 2.03 1.60
CA TYR A 151 6.19 1.06 2.58
C TYR A 151 6.35 1.57 4.01
N LEU A 152 7.53 2.09 4.38
CA LEU A 152 7.81 2.62 5.71
C LEU A 152 7.15 3.98 5.97
N ALA A 153 7.04 4.81 4.93
CA ALA A 153 6.26 6.04 4.98
C ALA A 153 4.75 5.78 5.13
N ASN A 154 4.31 4.52 5.00
CA ASN A 154 2.91 4.09 5.04
C ASN A 154 2.05 4.72 3.94
N GLU A 155 2.67 5.01 2.79
CA GLU A 155 2.00 5.60 1.64
C GLU A 155 1.04 4.60 1.01
N TYR A 156 -0.15 5.09 0.63
CA TYR A 156 -1.19 4.30 -0.04
C TYR A 156 -1.50 2.94 0.60
N HIS A 157 -1.23 2.74 1.89
CA HIS A 157 -1.27 1.42 2.54
C HIS A 157 -2.56 0.64 2.22
N TRP A 158 -3.72 1.28 2.37
CA TRP A 158 -5.02 0.68 2.06
C TRP A 158 -5.42 0.77 0.58
N GLY A 159 -4.90 1.76 -0.16
CA GLY A 159 -5.28 2.06 -1.54
C GLY A 159 -4.44 1.35 -2.60
N THR A 160 -3.30 0.75 -2.24
CA THR A 160 -2.34 0.19 -3.19
C THR A 160 -2.97 -0.87 -4.09
N ARG A 161 -3.77 -1.80 -3.54
CA ARG A 161 -4.44 -2.85 -4.32
C ARG A 161 -5.46 -2.29 -5.31
N LEU A 162 -6.22 -1.28 -4.91
CA LEU A 162 -7.19 -0.61 -5.80
C LEU A 162 -6.49 0.13 -6.94
N ARG A 163 -5.38 0.83 -6.64
CA ARG A 163 -4.55 1.50 -7.65
C ARG A 163 -3.93 0.49 -8.60
N MET A 164 -3.37 -0.61 -8.09
CA MET A 164 -2.87 -1.71 -8.92
C MET A 164 -3.96 -2.32 -9.80
N ALA A 165 -5.19 -2.47 -9.29
CA ALA A 165 -6.32 -2.95 -10.08
C ALA A 165 -6.67 -1.98 -11.21
N TYR A 166 -6.68 -0.68 -10.93
CA TYR A 166 -6.87 0.32 -11.98
C TYR A 166 -5.77 0.25 -13.05
N ILE A 167 -4.50 0.18 -12.66
CA ILE A 167 -3.35 0.06 -13.57
C ILE A 167 -3.49 -1.19 -14.45
N LEU A 168 -3.84 -2.33 -13.84
CA LEU A 168 -4.01 -3.60 -14.55
C LEU A 168 -5.18 -3.55 -15.54
N LEU A 169 -6.35 -3.08 -15.10
CA LEU A 169 -7.57 -3.05 -15.92
C LEU A 169 -7.50 -2.02 -17.06
N THR A 170 -6.69 -0.98 -16.91
CA THR A 170 -6.47 0.04 -17.96
C THR A 170 -5.27 -0.28 -18.86
N ASN A 171 -4.66 -1.46 -18.72
CA ASN A 171 -3.49 -1.91 -19.47
C ASN A 171 -2.31 -0.91 -19.37
N ARG A 172 -2.10 -0.35 -18.18
CA ARG A 172 -1.03 0.62 -17.88
C ARG A 172 0.10 0.01 -17.03
N LEU A 173 0.14 -1.32 -16.94
CA LEU A 173 1.16 -2.04 -16.19
C LEU A 173 2.54 -1.86 -16.85
N VAL A 174 3.50 -1.37 -16.08
CA VAL A 174 4.90 -1.23 -16.49
C VAL A 174 5.56 -2.61 -16.44
N ASP A 175 6.25 -3.01 -17.50
CA ASP A 175 7.03 -4.26 -17.49
C ASP A 175 8.13 -4.17 -16.42
N TYR A 176 8.36 -5.25 -15.68
CA TYR A 176 9.40 -5.32 -14.67
C TYR A 176 10.77 -4.87 -15.18
N LYS A 177 11.14 -5.23 -16.42
CA LYS A 177 12.43 -4.86 -17.02
C LYS A 177 12.60 -3.36 -17.23
N ASP A 178 11.49 -2.65 -17.34
CA ASP A 178 11.42 -1.22 -17.58
C ASP A 178 11.12 -0.43 -16.31
N LEU A 179 10.83 -1.09 -15.19
CA LEU A 179 10.34 -0.44 -13.98
C LEU A 179 11.33 0.60 -13.43
N ASP A 180 12.60 0.22 -13.27
CA ASP A 180 13.66 1.14 -12.84
C ASP A 180 13.87 2.27 -13.85
N ARG A 181 13.72 1.98 -15.15
CA ARG A 181 13.85 3.00 -16.21
C ARG A 181 12.74 4.04 -16.12
N GLU A 182 11.50 3.62 -15.91
CA GLU A 182 10.36 4.54 -15.81
C GLU A 182 10.44 5.43 -14.57
N LEU A 183 11.02 4.94 -13.47
CA LEU A 183 11.30 5.74 -12.27
C LEU A 183 12.35 6.84 -12.52
N VAL A 184 13.31 6.62 -13.43
CA VAL A 184 14.38 7.59 -13.75
C VAL A 184 13.99 8.56 -14.87
N LEU A 185 13.56 8.02 -16.03
CA LEU A 185 13.38 8.82 -17.25
C LEU A 185 12.01 9.49 -17.31
N SER A 186 11.06 9.07 -16.47
CA SER A 186 9.73 9.66 -16.33
C SER A 186 9.07 9.94 -17.70
N SER A 187 8.89 8.90 -18.52
CA SER A 187 8.30 9.01 -19.87
C SER A 187 6.97 9.78 -19.88
N SER A 188 6.21 9.70 -18.79
CA SER A 188 5.13 10.61 -18.45
C SER A 188 4.89 10.63 -16.93
N PRO A 189 4.22 11.66 -16.38
CA PRO A 189 3.83 11.68 -14.97
C PRO A 189 2.97 10.46 -14.57
N ASP A 190 2.06 10.04 -15.46
CA ASP A 190 1.19 8.87 -15.25
C ASP A 190 2.00 7.57 -15.18
N ALA A 191 2.92 7.35 -16.13
CA ALA A 191 3.77 6.14 -16.16
C ALA A 191 4.65 6.04 -14.91
N THR A 192 5.24 7.17 -14.49
CA THR A 192 6.06 7.25 -13.28
C THR A 192 5.22 6.94 -12.04
N GLY A 193 4.03 7.52 -11.93
CA GLY A 193 3.10 7.23 -10.84
C GLY A 193 2.71 5.74 -10.77
N ASN A 194 2.50 5.09 -11.92
CA ASN A 194 2.23 3.66 -11.98
C ASN A 194 3.45 2.84 -11.54
N ALA A 195 4.66 3.25 -11.92
CA ALA A 195 5.90 2.60 -11.50
C ALA A 195 6.09 2.68 -9.96
N TYR A 196 5.77 3.80 -9.32
CA TYR A 196 5.76 3.93 -7.85
C TYR A 196 4.75 2.98 -7.20
N VAL A 197 3.50 2.95 -7.71
CA VAL A 197 2.47 2.04 -7.18
C VAL A 197 2.87 0.57 -7.33
N GLN A 198 3.48 0.20 -8.47
CA GLN A 198 4.00 -1.15 -8.69
C GLN A 198 5.17 -1.49 -7.76
N SER A 199 6.07 -0.53 -7.52
CA SER A 199 7.22 -0.65 -6.61
C SER A 199 6.78 -0.92 -5.17
N LEU A 200 5.80 -0.17 -4.69
CA LEU A 200 5.17 -0.38 -3.39
C LEU A 200 4.48 -1.75 -3.32
N TYR A 201 3.71 -2.13 -4.35
CA TYR A 201 3.01 -3.41 -4.36
C TYR A 201 3.96 -4.61 -4.38
N LEU A 202 5.05 -4.56 -5.17
CA LEU A 202 6.11 -5.57 -5.15
C LEU A 202 6.75 -5.67 -3.77
N THR A 203 7.03 -4.54 -3.13
CA THR A 203 7.59 -4.53 -1.77
C THR A 203 6.65 -5.16 -0.76
N GLN A 204 5.35 -4.82 -0.81
CA GLN A 204 4.33 -5.44 0.05
C GLN A 204 4.22 -6.95 -0.17
N LEU A 205 4.30 -7.42 -1.42
CA LEU A 205 4.33 -8.85 -1.72
C LEU A 205 5.57 -9.53 -1.15
N LEU A 206 6.74 -8.89 -1.26
CA LEU A 206 7.98 -9.43 -0.72
C LEU A 206 7.93 -9.52 0.81
N VAL A 207 7.44 -8.48 1.48
CA VAL A 207 7.21 -8.50 2.94
C VAL A 207 6.22 -9.61 3.31
N ALA A 208 5.10 -9.73 2.60
CA ALA A 208 4.10 -10.77 2.87
C ALA A 208 4.66 -12.19 2.64
N ARG A 209 5.54 -12.35 1.65
CA ARG A 209 6.15 -13.64 1.29
C ARG A 209 7.22 -14.09 2.28
N LEU A 210 8.02 -13.15 2.79
CA LEU A 210 9.15 -13.42 3.67
C LEU A 210 8.76 -13.40 5.14
N GLY A 211 7.76 -12.61 5.50
CA GLY A 211 7.54 -12.17 6.88
C GLY A 211 8.56 -11.09 7.28
N GLU A 212 8.26 -10.40 8.36
CA GLU A 212 9.01 -9.22 8.81
C GLU A 212 10.49 -9.54 9.13
N GLU A 213 10.75 -10.61 9.89
CA GLU A 213 12.11 -10.99 10.30
C GLU A 213 13.03 -11.23 9.09
N LYS A 214 12.58 -12.04 8.12
CA LYS A 214 13.36 -12.36 6.93
C LYS A 214 13.49 -11.17 5.99
N PHE A 215 12.49 -10.30 5.93
CA PHE A 215 12.57 -9.06 5.15
C PHE A 215 13.69 -8.15 5.66
N TRP A 216 13.78 -7.96 6.98
CA TRP A 216 14.87 -7.16 7.57
C TRP A 216 16.22 -7.84 7.44
N ARG A 217 16.28 -9.17 7.56
CA ARG A 217 17.49 -9.94 7.26
C ARG A 217 17.94 -9.78 5.80
N LEU A 218 17.00 -9.75 4.85
CA LEU A 218 17.30 -9.48 3.45
C LEU A 218 17.97 -8.12 3.26
N LEU A 219 17.45 -7.07 3.92
CA LEU A 219 18.07 -5.75 3.88
C LEU A 219 19.45 -5.71 4.55
N ASP A 220 19.66 -6.46 5.65
CA ASP A 220 20.98 -6.57 6.27
C ASP A 220 22.00 -7.27 5.35
N GLU A 221 21.62 -8.36 4.69
CA GLU A 221 22.46 -9.03 3.70
C GLU A 221 22.80 -8.10 2.52
N CYS A 222 21.85 -7.25 2.10
CA CYS A 222 22.06 -6.23 1.07
C CYS A 222 23.08 -5.15 1.46
N ARG A 223 23.54 -5.05 2.71
CA ARG A 223 24.67 -4.17 3.06
C ARG A 223 25.99 -4.64 2.45
N ARG A 224 26.11 -5.95 2.19
CA ARG A 224 27.35 -6.60 1.71
C ARG A 224 27.19 -7.22 0.32
N LYS A 225 26.00 -7.67 -0.03
CA LYS A 225 25.68 -8.38 -1.28
C LYS A 225 24.75 -7.55 -2.15
N ASP A 226 24.70 -7.86 -3.44
CA ASP A 226 23.62 -7.36 -4.30
C ASP A 226 22.28 -8.02 -3.94
N PHE A 227 21.18 -7.35 -4.27
CA PHE A 227 19.82 -7.80 -3.97
C PHE A 227 19.50 -9.19 -4.51
N ALA A 228 19.97 -9.56 -5.71
CA ALA A 228 19.65 -10.86 -6.29
C ALA A 228 20.29 -12.00 -5.49
N THR A 229 21.56 -11.83 -5.12
CA THR A 229 22.28 -12.78 -4.27
C THR A 229 21.66 -12.84 -2.88
N ALA A 230 21.37 -11.69 -2.25
CA ALA A 230 20.77 -11.64 -0.93
C ALA A 230 19.37 -12.29 -0.89
N LEU A 231 18.55 -12.06 -1.92
CA LEU A 231 17.23 -12.68 -2.06
C LEU A 231 17.33 -14.20 -2.17
N LYS A 232 18.27 -14.70 -2.97
CA LYS A 232 18.51 -16.14 -3.11
C LYS A 232 18.93 -16.76 -1.77
N ASP A 233 19.82 -16.11 -1.03
CA ASP A 233 20.33 -16.62 0.25
C ASP A 233 19.26 -16.64 1.35
N VAL A 234 18.44 -15.60 1.44
CA VAL A 234 17.45 -15.45 2.52
C VAL A 234 16.13 -16.16 2.21
N ALA A 235 15.69 -16.09 0.95
CA ALA A 235 14.38 -16.55 0.52
C ALA A 235 14.41 -17.85 -0.29
N GLY A 236 15.59 -18.29 -0.75
CA GLY A 236 15.74 -19.48 -1.58
C GLY A 236 15.18 -19.32 -3.00
N MET A 237 14.91 -18.09 -3.45
CA MET A 237 14.28 -17.80 -4.74
C MET A 237 15.11 -16.81 -5.56
N SER A 238 15.03 -16.92 -6.89
CA SER A 238 15.59 -15.92 -7.78
C SER A 238 14.64 -14.74 -7.96
N ILE A 239 15.15 -13.62 -8.48
CA ILE A 239 14.31 -12.50 -8.91
C ILE A 239 13.28 -12.97 -9.95
N ALA A 240 13.65 -13.85 -10.87
CA ALA A 240 12.72 -14.37 -11.90
C ALA A 240 11.54 -15.13 -11.28
N ASP A 241 11.80 -15.92 -10.23
CA ASP A 241 10.76 -16.63 -9.49
C ASP A 241 9.82 -15.64 -8.79
N PHE A 242 10.39 -14.63 -8.12
CA PHE A 242 9.62 -13.58 -7.45
C PHE A 242 8.74 -12.79 -8.44
N ILE A 243 9.26 -12.44 -9.62
CA ILE A 243 8.47 -11.75 -10.66
C ILE A 243 7.40 -12.67 -11.26
N SER A 244 7.62 -13.98 -11.32
CA SER A 244 6.58 -14.95 -11.67
C SER A 244 5.47 -14.98 -10.61
N GLU A 245 5.82 -14.97 -9.32
CA GLU A 245 4.86 -14.87 -8.21
C GLU A 245 4.05 -13.56 -8.28
N PHE A 246 4.70 -12.43 -8.55
CA PHE A 246 4.02 -11.15 -8.77
C PHE A 246 3.01 -11.23 -9.93
N LYS A 247 3.40 -11.78 -11.08
CA LYS A 247 2.49 -11.94 -12.22
C LYS A 247 1.29 -12.82 -11.87
N LYS A 248 1.50 -13.87 -11.07
CA LYS A 248 0.41 -14.69 -10.54
C LYS A 248 -0.46 -13.87 -9.60
N SER A 249 0.06 -13.05 -8.70
CA SER A 249 -0.77 -12.28 -7.77
C SER A 249 -1.74 -11.29 -8.45
N LEU A 250 -1.50 -10.93 -9.72
CA LEU A 250 -2.37 -10.03 -10.49
C LEU A 250 -3.80 -10.57 -10.69
N TRP A 251 -4.05 -11.89 -10.65
CA TRP A 251 -5.43 -12.40 -10.72
C TRP A 251 -6.26 -11.99 -9.50
N ILE A 252 -5.63 -11.94 -8.32
CA ILE A 252 -6.27 -11.46 -7.08
C ILE A 252 -6.56 -9.97 -7.21
N VAL A 253 -5.61 -9.20 -7.74
CA VAL A 253 -5.79 -7.77 -8.01
C VAL A 253 -6.95 -7.52 -8.98
N ALA A 254 -7.09 -8.33 -10.03
CA ALA A 254 -8.21 -8.25 -10.97
C ALA A 254 -9.56 -8.51 -10.29
N ILE A 255 -9.64 -9.49 -9.37
CA ILE A 255 -10.85 -9.74 -8.58
C ILE A 255 -11.21 -8.52 -7.72
N PHE A 256 -10.24 -7.95 -7.00
CA PHE A 256 -10.48 -6.73 -6.22
C PHE A 256 -10.95 -5.56 -7.09
N GLY A 257 -10.39 -5.42 -8.31
CA GLY A 257 -10.86 -4.45 -9.28
C GLY A 257 -12.32 -4.66 -9.67
N ALA A 258 -12.68 -5.88 -10.07
CA ALA A 258 -14.06 -6.23 -10.46
C ALA A 258 -15.08 -6.06 -9.32
N LEU A 259 -14.66 -6.31 -8.07
CA LEU A 259 -15.46 -6.05 -6.87
C LEU A 259 -15.66 -4.55 -6.65
N ALA A 260 -14.58 -3.76 -6.74
CA ALA A 260 -14.61 -2.32 -6.48
C ALA A 260 -15.42 -1.54 -7.53
N THR A 261 -15.45 -2.01 -8.78
CA THR A 261 -16.28 -1.41 -9.85
C THR A 261 -17.74 -1.88 -9.82
N GLY A 262 -18.11 -2.80 -8.91
CA GLY A 262 -19.43 -3.43 -8.89
C GLY A 262 -19.69 -4.37 -10.07
N SER A 263 -18.70 -4.61 -10.93
CA SER A 263 -18.83 -5.45 -12.12
C SER A 263 -19.06 -6.93 -11.78
N ILE A 264 -18.82 -7.36 -10.54
CA ILE A 264 -19.16 -8.71 -10.08
C ILE A 264 -20.67 -8.94 -9.97
N PHE A 265 -21.45 -7.88 -9.72
CA PHE A 265 -22.89 -8.01 -9.51
C PHE A 265 -23.63 -8.31 -10.82
N THR A 266 -23.09 -7.87 -11.96
CA THR A 266 -23.67 -8.14 -13.29
C THR A 266 -23.71 -9.64 -13.63
N PRO A 267 -22.59 -10.40 -13.62
CA PRO A 267 -22.64 -11.84 -13.87
C PRO A 267 -23.40 -12.61 -12.78
N LEU A 268 -23.33 -12.19 -11.51
CA LEU A 268 -24.13 -12.80 -10.43
C LEU A 268 -25.63 -12.60 -10.66
N ALA A 269 -26.05 -11.40 -11.07
CA ALA A 269 -27.44 -11.13 -11.41
C ALA A 269 -27.90 -11.96 -12.61
N ILE A 270 -27.07 -12.09 -13.65
CA ILE A 270 -27.37 -12.96 -14.80
C ILE A 270 -27.49 -14.42 -14.36
N MET A 271 -26.58 -14.94 -13.53
CA MET A 271 -26.68 -16.31 -13.00
C MET A 271 -27.93 -16.51 -12.13
N ALA A 272 -28.28 -15.54 -11.29
CA ALA A 272 -29.49 -15.60 -10.47
C ALA A 272 -30.76 -15.63 -11.35
N ILE A 273 -30.79 -14.85 -12.42
CA ILE A 273 -31.88 -14.86 -13.41
C ILE A 273 -31.96 -16.23 -14.10
N ILE A 274 -30.84 -16.77 -14.57
CA ILE A 274 -30.80 -18.11 -15.20
C ILE A 274 -31.26 -19.19 -14.23
N ALA A 275 -30.76 -19.17 -12.99
CA ALA A 275 -31.14 -20.12 -11.95
C ALA A 275 -32.64 -20.02 -11.62
N PHE A 276 -33.18 -18.81 -11.52
CA PHE A 276 -34.62 -18.58 -11.33
C PHE A 276 -35.44 -19.21 -12.45
N PHE A 277 -35.08 -19.00 -13.71
CA PHE A 277 -35.79 -19.61 -14.84
C PHE A 277 -35.63 -21.13 -14.90
N ALA A 278 -34.44 -21.66 -14.58
CA ALA A 278 -34.20 -23.10 -14.52
C ALA A 278 -35.01 -23.79 -13.41
N ILE A 279 -35.05 -23.20 -12.21
CA ILE A 279 -35.85 -23.67 -11.08
C ILE A 279 -37.34 -23.59 -11.43
N ARG A 280 -37.78 -22.46 -12.00
CA ARG A 280 -39.18 -22.28 -12.42
C ARG A 280 -39.58 -23.33 -13.45
N HIS A 281 -38.73 -23.62 -14.43
CA HIS A 281 -39.00 -24.63 -15.45
C HIS A 281 -39.11 -26.03 -14.83
N LYS A 282 -38.17 -26.41 -13.94
CA LYS A 282 -38.22 -27.70 -13.23
C LYS A 282 -39.45 -27.84 -12.35
N ASN A 283 -39.83 -26.79 -11.61
CA ASN A 283 -41.00 -26.83 -10.74
C ASN A 283 -42.30 -26.96 -11.55
N GLN A 284 -42.38 -26.31 -12.71
CA GLN A 284 -43.51 -26.46 -13.62
C GLN A 284 -43.61 -27.88 -14.21
N GLN A 285 -42.47 -28.52 -14.53
CA GLN A 285 -42.46 -29.91 -14.98
C GLN A 285 -42.88 -30.88 -13.87
N LYS A 286 -42.41 -30.69 -12.64
CA LYS A 286 -42.82 -31.51 -11.49
C LYS A 286 -44.31 -31.38 -11.19
N LEU A 287 -44.87 -30.17 -11.24
CA LEU A 287 -46.29 -29.96 -11.03
C LEU A 287 -47.13 -30.70 -12.08
N LYS A 288 -46.72 -30.64 -13.35
CA LYS A 288 -47.39 -31.39 -14.43
C LYS A 288 -47.32 -32.90 -14.23
N GLN A 289 -46.19 -33.42 -13.76
CA GLN A 289 -46.05 -34.84 -13.42
C GLN A 289 -47.01 -35.22 -12.28
N TRP A 290 -47.10 -34.40 -11.23
CA TRP A 290 -48.05 -34.63 -10.14
C TRP A 290 -49.51 -34.55 -10.59
N GLU A 291 -49.85 -33.62 -11.49
CA GLU A 291 -51.20 -33.52 -12.09
C GLU A 291 -51.54 -34.71 -13.02
N GLU A 292 -50.55 -35.34 -13.66
CA GLU A 292 -50.74 -36.57 -14.42
C GLU A 292 -50.90 -37.77 -13.49
N GLU A 293 -50.05 -37.91 -12.47
CA GLU A 293 -50.15 -38.96 -11.45
C GLU A 293 -51.48 -38.88 -10.68
N GLU A 294 -51.96 -37.68 -10.31
CA GLU A 294 -53.26 -37.49 -9.66
C GLU A 294 -54.42 -37.87 -10.56
N ARG A 295 -54.37 -37.53 -11.86
CA ARG A 295 -55.40 -37.94 -12.83
C ARG A 295 -55.41 -39.46 -13.04
N GLU A 296 -54.24 -40.09 -13.15
CA GLU A 296 -54.12 -41.54 -13.25
C GLU A 296 -54.64 -42.23 -11.97
N ASP A 297 -54.30 -41.72 -10.79
CA ASP A 297 -54.79 -42.25 -9.51
C ASP A 297 -56.32 -42.09 -9.38
N GLU A 298 -56.89 -40.96 -9.82
CA GLU A 298 -58.33 -40.72 -9.86
C GLU A 298 -59.05 -41.67 -10.84
N GLU A 299 -58.51 -41.88 -12.03
CA GLU A 299 -59.04 -42.83 -13.02
C GLU A 299 -58.97 -44.28 -12.53
N LEU A 300 -57.93 -44.64 -11.79
CA LEU A 300 -57.74 -45.98 -11.19
C LEU A 300 -58.48 -46.17 -9.86
N GLY A 301 -59.13 -45.12 -9.32
CA GLY A 301 -59.88 -45.17 -8.06
C GLY A 301 -59.00 -45.26 -6.80
N ILE A 302 -57.72 -44.88 -6.90
CA ILE A 302 -56.76 -44.91 -5.80
C ILE A 302 -56.95 -43.63 -4.94
N ARG A 303 -57.67 -43.72 -3.82
CA ARG A 303 -57.78 -42.61 -2.86
C ARG A 303 -56.53 -42.51 -1.99
N ARG A 304 -55.70 -41.48 -2.22
CA ARG A 304 -54.62 -41.12 -1.27
C ARG A 304 -55.25 -40.53 -0.01
N ILE A 305 -54.91 -41.08 1.16
CA ILE A 305 -55.38 -40.59 2.46
C ILE A 305 -54.58 -39.33 2.80
N PRO A 306 -55.23 -38.18 3.12
CA PRO A 306 -54.52 -36.97 3.52
C PRO A 306 -53.70 -37.20 4.80
N TRP A 307 -52.44 -36.73 4.81
CA TRP A 307 -51.50 -36.87 5.92
C TRP A 307 -52.02 -36.34 7.27
N GLU A 308 -53.00 -35.44 7.22
CA GLU A 308 -53.67 -34.85 8.39
C GLU A 308 -54.38 -35.89 9.28
N HIS A 309 -54.75 -37.06 8.73
CA HIS A 309 -55.42 -38.12 9.48
C HIS A 309 -54.49 -39.06 10.28
N ILE A 310 -53.17 -39.00 10.06
CA ILE A 310 -52.21 -39.91 10.71
C ILE A 310 -51.74 -39.38 12.07
N LEU A 311 -51.88 -38.07 12.32
CA LEU A 311 -51.44 -37.43 13.58
C LEU A 311 -52.54 -37.37 14.67
N SER A 312 -53.74 -37.88 14.41
CA SER A 312 -54.87 -37.79 15.35
C SER A 312 -55.08 -39.03 16.25
N GLU A 313 -54.26 -40.07 16.13
CA GLU A 313 -54.31 -41.20 17.08
C GLU A 313 -53.36 -40.91 18.26
N PRO A 314 -53.87 -40.83 19.51
CA PRO A 314 -53.01 -40.71 20.67
C PRO A 314 -52.24 -42.03 20.81
N TYR A 315 -50.92 -41.93 21.00
CA TYR A 315 -50.06 -43.10 21.11
C TYR A 315 -50.43 -43.93 22.36
N GLU A 316 -50.45 -45.26 22.23
CA GLU A 316 -50.82 -46.24 23.27
C GLU A 316 -50.08 -46.08 24.62
N PHE A 317 -48.96 -45.35 24.68
CA PHE A 317 -48.21 -45.15 25.93
C PHE A 317 -48.87 -44.17 26.92
N GLU A 318 -49.94 -43.47 26.55
CA GLU A 318 -50.66 -42.56 27.46
C GLU A 318 -51.74 -43.24 28.32
N GLN A 319 -52.02 -44.55 28.16
CA GLN A 319 -53.08 -45.24 28.90
C GLN A 319 -52.62 -46.05 30.13
N ASP A 320 -51.32 -46.16 30.40
CA ASP A 320 -50.80 -47.14 31.39
C ASP A 320 -50.41 -46.57 32.77
N GLU A 321 -50.75 -45.31 33.10
CA GLU A 321 -50.36 -44.71 34.40
C GLU A 321 -51.45 -44.57 35.49
N GLU A 322 -52.73 -44.85 35.24
CA GLU A 322 -53.77 -44.54 36.26
C GLU A 322 -54.19 -45.68 37.21
N ASP A 323 -53.76 -46.93 37.04
CA ASP A 323 -54.18 -48.04 37.91
C ASP A 323 -53.00 -48.83 38.54
N ARG A 324 -52.36 -48.27 39.57
CA ARG A 324 -51.57 -49.05 40.54
C ARG A 324 -51.82 -48.59 41.99
N PRO A 325 -52.33 -49.46 42.89
CA PRO A 325 -52.51 -49.13 44.30
C PRO A 325 -51.25 -49.39 45.11
N TRP A 326 -50.88 -48.43 45.97
CA TRP A 326 -50.37 -48.65 47.33
C TRP A 326 -50.94 -47.57 48.26
#